data_AF-A0A538S4J8-F1
#
_entry.id   AF-A0A538S4J8-F1
#
_cell.length_a   1.000
_cell.length_b   1.000
_cell.length_c   1.000
_cell.angle_alpha   90.00
_cell.angle_beta   90.00
_cell.angle_gamma   90.00
#
_symmetry.space_group_name_H-M   'P 1'
#
loop_
_entity.id
_entity.type
_entity.pdbx_description
1 polymer ?
#
loop_
_entity_poly.entity_id
_entity_poly.type
_entity_poly.pdbx_seq_one_letter_code
_entity_poly.pdbx_strand_id
1 'polypeptide(L)'
;MSCPKKGTGPLGLAWHQAPVTTAKGSRPLFWAERGAGAMSQPLGQSLDAIGARIDGAPALLIALAYDGTLSPLADTPEQAELSAANRRLLRALARHANVAVAVISGRELGDLRAHIGLEEVIYIANHGLEIAGPGWSFVEPTAAASRDALKELTADLAGRLATVPGALVEDKGLTISVHDRLVRSELCEEVRQTVHGALARASHPFQLTVGDRVYEIRPRVYWNKGSAVALVKEKTGKADTLIVYVGDD
;
A
#
# COMPACT_ATOMS: atom_id res chain seq x y z
N MET A 1 -14.10 25.79 -7.15
CA MET A 1 -14.37 24.34 -7.35
C MET A 1 -13.22 23.57 -6.71
N SER A 2 -13.31 22.26 -6.46
CA SER A 2 -12.26 21.49 -5.77
C SER A 2 -11.36 20.79 -6.77
N CYS A 3 -10.03 21.00 -6.80
CA CYS A 3 -9.18 20.12 -7.61
C CYS A 3 -9.52 20.10 -9.14
N PRO A 4 -8.78 19.48 -10.07
CA PRO A 4 -9.49 18.65 -11.09
C PRO A 4 -8.98 17.22 -11.05
N LYS A 5 -9.85 16.19 -11.17
CA LYS A 5 -9.38 14.80 -11.11
C LYS A 5 -8.33 14.65 -12.21
N LYS A 6 -7.13 14.19 -11.86
CA LYS A 6 -6.12 13.91 -12.87
C LYS A 6 -6.60 12.69 -13.64
N GLY A 7 -7.19 12.92 -14.81
CA GLY A 7 -7.58 11.86 -15.72
C GLY A 7 -6.33 11.06 -16.10
N THR A 8 -6.48 9.73 -16.16
CA THR A 8 -5.55 8.83 -16.85
C THR A 8 -5.61 9.14 -18.35
N GLY A 9 -4.97 10.24 -18.76
CA GLY A 9 -4.76 10.63 -20.16
C GLY A 9 -3.33 10.29 -20.59
N PRO A 10 -3.11 9.91 -21.86
CA PRO A 10 -1.87 9.28 -22.29
C PRO A 10 -0.79 10.34 -22.44
N LEU A 11 0.06 10.48 -21.42
CA LEU A 11 1.38 11.07 -21.59
C LEU A 11 2.40 9.99 -21.30
N GLY A 12 2.72 9.26 -22.38
CA GLY A 12 3.90 8.44 -22.46
C GLY A 12 5.13 9.31 -22.25
N LEU A 13 5.74 9.18 -21.08
CA LEU A 13 7.17 9.33 -20.92
C LEU A 13 7.68 7.92 -20.66
N ALA A 14 8.17 7.31 -21.74
CA ALA A 14 8.86 6.04 -21.70
C ALA A 14 10.06 6.17 -20.75
N TRP A 15 9.96 5.54 -19.58
CA TRP A 15 11.13 5.26 -18.77
C TRP A 15 11.84 4.09 -19.45
N HIS A 16 12.90 4.40 -20.20
CA HIS A 16 13.87 3.39 -20.60
C HIS A 16 14.46 2.77 -19.32
N GLN A 17 14.06 1.53 -19.02
CA GLN A 17 14.85 0.67 -18.16
C GLN A 17 16.18 0.42 -18.87
N ALA A 18 17.26 1.01 -18.36
CA ALA A 18 18.59 0.57 -18.74
C ALA A 18 18.79 -0.87 -18.22
N PRO A 19 19.29 -1.81 -19.04
CA PRO A 19 19.55 -3.16 -18.57
C PRO A 19 20.73 -3.12 -17.61
N VAL A 20 20.49 -3.48 -16.35
CA VAL A 20 21.56 -3.68 -15.36
C VAL A 20 21.91 -5.16 -15.37
N THR A 21 23.14 -5.45 -15.78
CA THR A 21 23.76 -6.77 -15.73
C THR A 21 23.98 -7.18 -14.27
N THR A 22 23.39 -8.31 -13.87
CA THR A 22 23.61 -8.89 -12.53
C THR A 22 24.94 -9.64 -12.50
N ALA A 23 25.81 -9.27 -11.56
CA ALA A 23 26.91 -10.14 -11.13
C ALA A 23 26.36 -11.42 -10.49
N LYS A 24 27.03 -12.54 -10.76
CA LYS A 24 26.68 -13.91 -10.38
C LYS A 24 26.46 -14.09 -8.87
N GLY A 25 25.37 -14.78 -8.50
CA GLY A 25 25.28 -15.51 -7.23
C GLY A 25 23.87 -15.60 -6.66
N SER A 26 23.29 -16.81 -6.68
CA SER A 26 22.03 -17.26 -6.02
C SER A 26 20.72 -16.59 -6.46
N ARG A 27 19.95 -17.32 -7.30
CA ARG A 27 18.57 -17.00 -7.69
C ARG A 27 17.61 -17.35 -6.54
N PRO A 28 16.79 -16.42 -6.01
CA PRO A 28 15.62 -16.79 -5.23
C PRO A 28 14.54 -17.37 -6.15
N LEU A 29 13.73 -18.27 -5.59
CA LEU A 29 12.69 -19.03 -6.26
C LEU A 29 11.77 -18.15 -7.12
N PHE A 30 11.70 -18.53 -8.40
CA PHE A 30 10.89 -17.94 -9.45
C PHE A 30 9.45 -17.65 -9.00
N TRP A 31 9.10 -16.37 -8.95
CA TRP A 31 7.83 -15.98 -9.53
C TRP A 31 7.97 -16.30 -11.02
N ALA A 32 7.28 -17.33 -11.50
CA ALA A 32 7.16 -17.52 -12.94
C ALA A 32 6.63 -16.20 -13.50
N GLU A 33 7.43 -15.56 -14.37
CA GLU A 33 6.98 -14.50 -15.25
C GLU A 33 5.81 -15.05 -16.08
N ARG A 34 4.59 -15.00 -15.52
CA ARG A 34 3.40 -14.94 -16.35
C ARG A 34 3.47 -13.56 -16.98
N GLY A 35 3.92 -13.56 -18.24
CA GLY A 35 4.34 -12.38 -18.97
C GLY A 35 3.35 -11.23 -18.89
N ALA A 36 3.90 -10.03 -19.05
CA ALA A 36 3.17 -8.86 -19.48
C ALA A 36 2.32 -9.23 -20.72
N GLY A 37 1.03 -9.50 -20.51
CA GLY A 37 0.13 -9.99 -21.57
C GLY A 37 -1.00 -10.94 -21.14
N ALA A 38 -1.03 -11.45 -19.91
CA ALA A 38 -2.21 -12.18 -19.44
C ALA A 38 -3.38 -11.21 -19.24
N MET A 39 -4.37 -11.24 -20.15
CA MET A 39 -5.63 -10.51 -19.94
C MET A 39 -6.30 -11.00 -18.65
N SER A 40 -6.67 -10.07 -17.77
CA SER A 40 -7.47 -10.36 -16.60
C SER A 40 -8.80 -10.99 -17.03
N GLN A 41 -9.12 -12.18 -16.51
CA GLN A 41 -10.42 -12.81 -16.74
C GLN A 41 -11.43 -12.31 -15.68
N PRO A 42 -12.72 -12.16 -16.04
CA PRO A 42 -13.75 -11.83 -15.07
C PRO A 42 -13.80 -12.88 -13.97
N LEU A 43 -13.79 -12.44 -12.70
CA LEU A 43 -13.75 -13.32 -11.53
C LEU A 43 -14.82 -14.42 -11.59
N GLY A 44 -16.04 -14.06 -11.97
CA GLY A 44 -17.19 -14.98 -12.08
C GLY A 44 -16.95 -16.17 -13.01
N GLN A 45 -16.10 -16.02 -14.03
CA GLN A 45 -15.79 -17.11 -14.98
C GLN A 45 -14.75 -18.09 -14.42
N SER A 46 -14.09 -17.75 -13.31
CA SER A 46 -13.04 -18.57 -12.71
C SER A 46 -13.37 -19.04 -11.29
N LEU A 47 -14.57 -18.76 -10.76
CA LEU A 47 -14.93 -19.07 -9.38
C LEU A 47 -14.79 -20.55 -9.04
N ASP A 48 -15.29 -21.46 -9.90
CA ASP A 48 -15.18 -22.91 -9.66
C ASP A 48 -13.72 -23.37 -9.63
N ALA A 49 -12.90 -22.88 -10.55
CA ALA A 49 -11.48 -23.21 -10.61
C ALA A 49 -10.70 -22.64 -9.41
N ILE A 50 -11.07 -21.44 -8.95
CA ILE A 50 -10.50 -20.84 -7.74
C ILE A 50 -10.92 -21.65 -6.51
N GLY A 51 -12.20 -22.01 -6.41
CA GLY A 51 -12.75 -22.86 -5.35
C GLY A 51 -12.00 -24.19 -5.26
N ALA A 52 -11.88 -24.91 -6.37
CA ALA A 52 -11.14 -26.18 -6.42
C ALA A 52 -9.67 -26.04 -5.97
N ARG A 53 -9.01 -24.92 -6.30
CA ARG A 53 -7.63 -24.65 -5.85
C ARG A 53 -7.56 -24.36 -4.35
N ILE A 54 -8.55 -23.64 -3.82
CA ILE A 54 -8.67 -23.35 -2.39
C ILE A 54 -8.93 -24.65 -1.61
N ASP A 55 -9.87 -25.48 -2.07
CA ASP A 55 -10.24 -26.74 -1.43
C ASP A 55 -9.08 -27.74 -1.40
N GLY A 56 -8.25 -27.76 -2.45
CA GLY A 56 -7.05 -28.60 -2.52
C GLY A 56 -5.83 -28.06 -1.77
N ALA A 57 -5.87 -26.82 -1.25
CA ALA A 57 -4.71 -26.20 -0.63
C ALA A 57 -4.56 -26.64 0.84
N PRO A 58 -3.36 -27.07 1.27
CA PRO A 58 -3.13 -27.46 2.66
C PRO A 58 -3.13 -26.27 3.64
N ALA A 59 -2.90 -25.06 3.12
CA ALA A 59 -2.96 -23.81 3.85
C ALA A 59 -3.21 -22.63 2.91
N LEU A 60 -3.82 -21.57 3.46
CA LEU A 60 -4.14 -20.34 2.76
C LEU A 60 -3.48 -19.14 3.42
N LEU A 61 -2.95 -18.24 2.59
CA LEU A 61 -2.69 -16.86 2.95
C LEU A 61 -3.65 -15.99 2.16
N ILE A 62 -4.63 -15.38 2.85
CA ILE A 62 -5.59 -14.47 2.25
C ILE A 62 -5.11 -13.04 2.51
N ALA A 63 -4.61 -12.39 1.46
CA ALA A 63 -4.11 -11.03 1.47
C ALA A 63 -5.15 -10.09 0.84
N LEU A 64 -5.67 -9.14 1.62
CA LEU A 64 -6.80 -8.30 1.24
C LEU A 64 -6.38 -6.83 1.31
N ALA A 65 -6.58 -6.06 0.23
CA ALA A 65 -6.48 -4.61 0.33
C ALA A 65 -7.58 -4.06 1.25
N TYR A 66 -7.31 -2.93 1.91
CA TYR A 66 -8.28 -2.30 2.80
C TYR A 66 -9.22 -1.34 2.05
N ASP A 67 -8.73 -0.14 1.74
CA ASP A 67 -9.47 0.90 1.03
C ASP A 67 -9.85 0.42 -0.37
N GLY A 68 -11.11 0.60 -0.77
CA GLY A 68 -11.64 0.17 -2.06
C GLY A 68 -11.95 -1.33 -2.19
N THR A 69 -11.52 -2.16 -1.22
CA THR A 69 -11.71 -3.61 -1.25
C THR A 69 -12.50 -4.13 -0.04
N LEU A 70 -11.97 -4.00 1.18
CA LEU A 70 -12.67 -4.40 2.41
C LEU A 70 -13.60 -3.30 2.94
N SER A 71 -13.25 -2.05 2.65
CA SER A 71 -14.04 -0.86 2.91
C SER A 71 -14.32 -0.14 1.58
N PRO A 72 -15.53 0.36 1.34
CA PRO A 72 -15.77 1.28 0.23
C PRO A 72 -14.83 2.49 0.30
N LEU A 73 -14.52 3.07 -0.86
CA LEU A 73 -13.83 4.36 -0.93
C LEU A 73 -14.70 5.45 -0.29
N ALA A 74 -14.09 6.31 0.52
CA ALA A 74 -14.77 7.39 1.22
C ALA A 74 -14.16 8.76 0.90
N ASP A 75 -14.90 9.82 1.22
CA ASP A 75 -14.47 11.21 0.98
C ASP A 75 -13.33 11.64 1.91
N THR A 76 -13.22 11.02 3.08
CA THR A 76 -12.14 11.24 4.04
C THR A 76 -11.60 9.90 4.55
N PRO A 77 -10.30 9.80 4.89
CA PRO A 77 -9.72 8.55 5.41
C PRO A 77 -10.47 7.99 6.62
N GLU A 78 -10.97 8.85 7.51
CA GLU A 78 -11.65 8.49 8.75
C GLU A 78 -13.01 7.80 8.50
N GLN A 79 -13.63 8.05 7.35
CA GLN A 79 -14.95 7.49 6.98
C GLN A 79 -14.87 6.09 6.35
N ALA A 80 -13.67 5.58 6.05
CA ALA A 80 -13.50 4.26 5.47
C ALA A 80 -13.66 3.17 6.54
N GLU A 81 -14.90 2.81 6.87
CA GLU A 81 -15.22 1.85 7.93
C GLU A 81 -15.37 0.41 7.44
N LEU A 82 -14.76 -0.52 8.17
CA LEU A 82 -14.96 -1.95 8.00
C LEU A 82 -16.34 -2.37 8.53
N SER A 83 -17.20 -2.84 7.62
CA SER A 83 -18.54 -3.31 7.98
C SER A 83 -18.51 -4.41 9.05
N ALA A 84 -19.53 -4.47 9.89
CA ALA A 84 -19.65 -5.50 10.92
C ALA A 84 -19.65 -6.93 10.35
N ALA A 85 -20.20 -7.11 9.14
CA ALA A 85 -20.18 -8.38 8.43
C ALA A 85 -18.76 -8.79 8.02
N ASN A 86 -18.00 -7.89 7.39
CA ASN A 86 -16.62 -8.14 6.99
C ASN A 86 -15.74 -8.41 8.21
N ARG A 87 -15.91 -7.64 9.30
CA ARG A 87 -15.18 -7.86 10.55
C ARG A 87 -15.40 -9.25 11.13
N ARG A 88 -16.66 -9.74 11.15
CA ARG A 88 -16.97 -11.10 11.60
C ARG A 88 -16.32 -12.15 10.70
N LEU A 89 -16.36 -11.95 9.38
CA LEU A 89 -15.76 -12.87 8.41
C LEU A 89 -14.24 -12.95 8.55
N LEU A 90 -13.55 -11.81 8.62
CA LEU A 90 -12.11 -11.75 8.81
C LEU A 90 -11.69 -12.46 10.10
N ARG A 91 -12.42 -12.23 11.20
CA ARG A 91 -12.17 -12.91 12.48
C ARG A 91 -12.36 -14.42 12.36
N ALA A 92 -13.42 -14.87 11.69
CA ALA A 92 -13.68 -16.29 11.49
C ALA A 92 -12.57 -16.97 10.66
N LEU A 93 -12.13 -16.32 9.56
CA LEU A 93 -11.05 -16.80 8.71
C LEU A 93 -9.71 -16.84 9.46
N ALA A 94 -9.36 -15.77 10.19
CA ALA A 94 -8.08 -15.68 10.90
C ALA A 94 -7.94 -16.67 12.07
N ARG A 95 -9.05 -17.20 12.58
CA ARG A 95 -9.06 -18.24 13.63
C ARG A 95 -8.97 -19.66 13.09
N HIS A 96 -9.05 -19.86 11.78
CA HIS A 96 -8.94 -21.17 11.17
C HIS A 96 -7.47 -21.62 11.14
N ALA A 97 -7.17 -22.83 11.61
CA ALA A 97 -5.80 -23.30 11.88
C ALA A 97 -4.85 -23.30 10.67
N ASN A 98 -5.39 -23.38 9.45
CA ASN A 98 -4.62 -23.40 8.21
C ASN A 98 -4.82 -22.13 7.36
N VAL A 99 -5.32 -21.04 7.95
CA VAL A 99 -5.56 -19.77 7.24
C VAL A 99 -4.86 -18.63 7.96
N ALA A 100 -3.99 -17.94 7.25
CA ALA A 100 -3.50 -16.63 7.65
C ALA A 100 -4.26 -15.55 6.88
N VAL A 101 -4.67 -14.49 7.57
CA VAL A 101 -5.33 -13.33 6.97
C VAL A 101 -4.41 -12.13 7.12
N ALA A 102 -4.04 -11.52 6.00
CA ALA A 102 -3.29 -10.28 5.96
C ALA A 102 -4.13 -9.16 5.34
N VAL A 103 -4.15 -7.99 5.96
CA VAL A 103 -4.78 -6.79 5.41
C VAL A 103 -3.71 -5.78 5.02
N ILE A 104 -3.77 -5.29 3.78
CA ILE A 104 -2.75 -4.46 3.14
C ILE A 104 -3.32 -3.07 2.87
N SER A 105 -2.63 -2.02 3.31
CA SER A 105 -3.04 -0.63 3.05
C SER A 105 -1.84 0.32 2.95
N GLY A 106 -2.09 1.49 2.35
CA GLY A 106 -1.22 2.67 2.43
C GLY A 106 -1.40 3.48 3.72
N ARG A 107 -2.34 3.09 4.57
CA ARG A 107 -2.55 3.66 5.91
C ARG A 107 -1.38 3.37 6.84
N GLU A 108 -1.20 4.23 7.84
CA GLU A 108 -0.31 3.99 8.98
C GLU A 108 -0.83 2.80 9.80
N LEU A 109 0.08 2.08 10.48
CA LEU A 109 -0.26 0.85 11.18
C LEU A 109 -1.29 1.04 12.30
N GLY A 110 -1.15 2.07 13.13
CA GLY A 110 -2.09 2.45 14.17
C GLY A 110 -3.47 2.78 13.61
N ASP A 111 -3.53 3.60 12.55
CA ASP A 111 -4.77 3.92 11.83
C ASP A 111 -5.46 2.66 11.29
N LEU A 112 -4.74 1.81 10.55
CA LEU A 112 -5.27 0.57 9.99
C LEU A 112 -5.80 -0.38 11.08
N ARG A 113 -5.10 -0.45 12.22
CA ARG A 113 -5.52 -1.24 13.40
C ARG A 113 -6.77 -0.68 14.04
N ALA A 114 -6.89 0.63 14.19
CA ALA A 114 -8.08 1.27 14.75
C ALA A 114 -9.33 0.95 13.90
N HIS A 115 -9.19 1.00 12.58
CA HIS A 115 -10.26 0.68 11.65
C HIS A 115 -10.67 -0.81 11.69
N ILE A 116 -9.72 -1.74 11.75
CA ILE A 116 -10.01 -3.19 11.64
C ILE A 116 -10.27 -3.86 13.00
N GLY A 117 -9.59 -3.45 14.07
CA GLY A 117 -9.81 -3.90 15.45
C GLY A 117 -9.81 -5.42 15.66
N LEU A 118 -8.89 -6.14 15.01
CA LEU A 118 -8.71 -7.59 15.16
C LEU A 118 -7.25 -7.91 15.51
N GLU A 119 -7.00 -8.68 16.55
CA GLU A 119 -5.63 -9.04 16.95
C GLU A 119 -5.11 -10.25 16.16
N GLU A 120 -6.01 -11.04 15.60
CA GLU A 120 -5.70 -12.28 14.89
C GLU A 120 -5.21 -12.06 13.45
N VAL A 121 -5.41 -10.85 12.90
CA VAL A 121 -5.02 -10.53 11.52
C VAL A 121 -3.62 -9.94 11.45
N ILE A 122 -2.98 -10.12 10.30
CA ILE A 122 -1.68 -9.54 9.99
C ILE A 122 -1.90 -8.22 9.28
N TYR A 123 -1.28 -7.16 9.78
CA TYR A 123 -1.37 -5.82 9.22
C TYR A 123 -0.15 -5.56 8.37
N ILE A 124 -0.34 -5.22 7.10
CA ILE A 124 0.69 -4.74 6.18
C ILE A 124 0.36 -3.27 5.89
N ALA A 125 1.02 -2.36 6.58
CA ALA A 125 0.73 -0.93 6.56
C ALA A 125 1.82 -0.14 5.81
N ASN A 126 1.58 1.15 5.57
CA ASN A 126 2.49 2.05 4.86
C ASN A 126 3.00 1.44 3.54
N HIS A 127 2.09 0.85 2.74
CA HIS A 127 2.40 0.15 1.48
C HIS A 127 3.34 -1.06 1.63
N GLY A 128 3.37 -1.65 2.83
CA GLY A 128 4.17 -2.80 3.21
C GLY A 128 5.51 -2.48 3.85
N LEU A 129 5.81 -1.20 4.11
CA LEU A 129 7.03 -0.79 4.82
C LEU A 129 7.00 -1.19 6.29
N GLU A 130 5.84 -1.45 6.86
CA GLU A 130 5.73 -2.04 8.19
C GLU A 130 4.66 -3.12 8.21
N ILE A 131 4.93 -4.16 8.99
CA ILE A 131 4.08 -5.33 9.14
C ILE A 131 3.97 -5.65 10.61
N ALA A 132 2.77 -5.97 11.07
CA ALA A 132 2.57 -6.50 12.41
C ALA A 132 1.59 -7.67 12.38
N GLY A 133 2.05 -8.82 12.87
CA GLY A 133 1.23 -10.01 13.05
C GLY A 133 1.21 -10.47 14.51
N PRO A 134 0.52 -11.59 14.80
CA PRO A 134 0.46 -12.14 16.14
C PRO A 134 1.86 -12.50 16.68
N GLY A 135 2.36 -11.74 17.65
CA GLY A 135 3.65 -11.97 18.30
C GLY A 135 4.89 -11.56 17.50
N TRP A 136 4.74 -10.86 16.37
CA TRP A 136 5.88 -10.38 15.59
C TRP A 136 5.59 -9.10 14.82
N SER A 137 6.64 -8.36 14.51
CA SER A 137 6.57 -7.16 13.68
C SER A 137 7.80 -7.05 12.79
N PHE A 138 7.68 -6.27 11.72
CA PHE A 138 8.73 -5.95 10.79
C PHE A 138 8.60 -4.49 10.37
N VAL A 139 9.72 -3.79 10.25
CA VAL A 139 9.81 -2.50 9.58
C VAL A 139 10.93 -2.61 8.57
N GLU A 140 10.69 -2.16 7.34
CA GLU A 140 11.70 -2.18 6.30
C GLU A 140 12.90 -1.31 6.73
N PRO A 141 14.13 -1.85 6.76
CA PRO A 141 15.26 -1.17 7.37
C PRO A 141 15.60 0.19 6.76
N THR A 142 15.47 0.32 5.44
CA THR A 142 15.77 1.58 4.75
C THR A 142 14.75 2.65 5.12
N ALA A 143 13.46 2.31 5.13
CA ALA A 143 12.39 3.20 5.54
C ALA A 143 12.51 3.59 7.02
N ALA A 144 12.92 2.66 7.90
CA ALA A 144 13.22 2.98 9.29
C ALA A 144 14.37 4.00 9.42
N ALA A 145 15.42 3.86 8.60
CA ALA A 145 16.54 4.80 8.58
C ALA A 145 16.18 6.18 8.00
N SER A 146 15.09 6.30 7.24
CA SER A 146 14.61 7.55 6.65
C SER A 146 13.70 8.38 7.57
N ARG A 147 13.39 7.92 8.79
CA ARG A 147 12.41 8.57 9.69
C ARG A 147 12.71 10.03 9.99
N ASP A 148 13.97 10.36 10.32
CA ASP A 148 14.35 11.75 10.61
C ASP A 148 14.20 12.65 9.39
N ALA A 149 14.61 12.17 8.21
CA ALA A 149 14.45 12.90 6.96
C ALA A 149 12.97 13.09 6.57
N LEU A 150 12.11 12.09 6.83
CA LEU A 150 10.67 12.22 6.64
C LEU A 150 10.06 13.26 7.59
N LYS A 151 10.50 13.29 8.84
CA LYS A 151 10.04 14.26 9.83
C LYS A 151 10.43 15.69 9.44
N GLU A 152 11.66 15.88 8.98
CA GLU A 152 12.13 17.17 8.44
C GLU A 152 11.31 17.61 7.22
N LEU A 153 11.10 16.71 6.27
CA LEU A 153 10.31 17.00 5.06
C LEU A 153 8.84 17.30 5.40
N THR A 154 8.26 16.57 6.35
CA THR A 154 6.90 16.82 6.86
C THR A 154 6.80 18.23 7.43
N ALA A 155 7.76 18.66 8.25
CA ALA A 155 7.77 20.00 8.82
C ALA A 155 7.91 21.09 7.74
N ASP A 156 8.77 20.91 6.73
CA ASP A 156 8.89 21.85 5.59
C ASP A 156 7.58 21.94 4.80
N LEU A 157 6.96 20.80 4.48
CA LEU A 157 5.68 20.75 3.76
C LEU A 157 4.55 21.39 4.56
N ALA A 158 4.42 21.04 5.84
CA ALA A 158 3.39 21.58 6.72
C ALA A 158 3.53 23.10 6.88
N GLY A 159 4.76 23.60 7.07
CA GLY A 159 5.03 25.03 7.17
C GLY A 159 4.68 25.80 5.90
N ARG A 160 4.99 25.25 4.72
CA ARG A 160 4.71 25.89 3.43
C ARG A 160 3.24 25.84 3.02
N LEU A 161 2.55 24.75 3.36
CA LEU A 161 1.15 24.55 3.01
C LEU A 161 0.18 25.09 4.06
N ALA A 162 0.67 25.59 5.21
CA ALA A 162 -0.16 26.16 6.27
C ALA A 162 -1.06 27.31 5.78
N THR A 163 -0.65 28.05 4.75
CA THR A 163 -1.41 29.17 4.18
C THR A 163 -2.34 28.76 3.03
N VAL A 164 -2.39 27.47 2.66
CA VAL A 164 -3.22 26.95 1.57
C VAL A 164 -4.47 26.29 2.16
N PRO A 165 -5.65 26.94 2.15
CA PRO A 165 -6.85 26.38 2.75
C PRO A 165 -7.26 25.06 2.11
N GLY A 166 -7.48 24.05 2.94
CA GLY A 166 -7.88 22.70 2.53
C GLY A 166 -6.73 21.75 2.19
N ALA A 167 -5.49 22.21 2.18
CA ALA A 167 -4.33 21.33 2.07
C ALA A 167 -4.07 20.67 3.41
N LEU A 168 -3.85 19.35 3.41
CA LEU A 168 -3.53 18.58 4.61
C LEU A 168 -2.24 17.80 4.38
N VAL A 169 -1.28 17.96 5.28
CA VAL A 169 -0.06 17.13 5.33
C VAL A 169 -0.22 16.13 6.45
N GLU A 170 -0.21 14.85 6.10
CA GLU A 170 -0.36 13.72 7.00
C GLU A 170 0.99 13.01 7.14
N ASP A 171 1.51 12.98 8.37
CA ASP A 171 2.70 12.20 8.74
C ASP A 171 2.28 10.79 9.16
N LYS A 172 2.71 9.79 8.41
CA LYS A 172 2.42 8.36 8.68
C LYS A 172 3.63 7.64 9.31
N GLY A 173 4.63 8.39 9.75
CA GLY A 173 5.86 7.90 10.38
C GLY A 173 6.87 7.25 9.43
N LEU A 174 6.41 6.57 8.37
CA LEU A 174 7.25 5.96 7.32
C LEU A 174 6.94 6.47 5.92
N THR A 175 5.87 7.24 5.77
CA THR A 175 5.47 7.91 4.52
C THR A 175 4.81 9.25 4.86
N ILE A 176 4.62 10.10 3.85
CA ILE A 176 3.86 11.36 3.96
C ILE A 176 2.76 11.34 2.91
N SER A 177 1.56 11.76 3.29
CA SER A 177 0.47 12.04 2.35
C SER A 177 0.13 13.52 2.37
N VAL A 178 0.18 14.18 1.21
CA VAL A 178 -0.31 15.55 1.04
C VAL A 178 -1.63 15.50 0.28
N HIS A 179 -2.72 15.80 0.96
CA HIS A 179 -4.07 15.77 0.42
C HIS A 179 -4.46 17.13 -0.15
N ASP A 180 -4.97 17.16 -1.37
CA ASP A 180 -5.47 18.37 -2.04
C ASP A 180 -6.99 18.33 -2.33
N ARG A 181 -7.70 17.34 -1.76
CA ARG A 181 -9.13 17.10 -2.01
C ARG A 181 -10.01 18.31 -1.68
N LEU A 182 -9.71 18.99 -0.58
CA LEU A 182 -10.46 20.15 -0.10
C LEU A 182 -9.85 21.48 -0.59
N VAL A 183 -8.78 21.43 -1.38
CA VAL A 183 -8.11 22.61 -1.93
C VAL A 183 -8.93 23.17 -3.09
N ARG A 184 -9.07 24.50 -3.12
CA ARG A 184 -9.73 25.20 -4.23
C ARG A 184 -8.92 25.04 -5.52
N SER A 185 -9.61 24.90 -6.64
CA SER A 185 -9.08 24.68 -7.99
C SER A 185 -7.91 25.61 -8.36
N GLU A 186 -7.97 26.85 -7.90
CA GLU A 186 -6.98 27.89 -8.23
C GLU A 186 -5.66 27.72 -7.45
N LEU A 187 -5.67 26.95 -6.35
CA LEU A 187 -4.52 26.74 -5.45
C LEU A 187 -3.87 25.36 -5.62
N CYS A 188 -4.44 24.46 -6.45
CA CYS A 188 -3.90 23.10 -6.63
C CYS A 188 -2.49 23.10 -7.22
N GLU A 189 -2.23 24.07 -8.10
CA GLU A 189 -0.92 24.24 -8.72
C GLU A 189 0.13 24.70 -7.70
N GLU A 190 -0.28 25.51 -6.72
CA GLU A 190 0.57 25.91 -5.59
C GLU A 190 0.94 24.71 -4.71
N VAL A 191 -0.02 23.82 -4.40
CA VAL A 191 0.25 22.56 -3.67
C VAL A 191 1.24 21.70 -4.45
N ARG A 192 0.99 21.50 -5.76
CA ARG A 192 1.86 20.71 -6.63
C ARG A 192 3.28 21.27 -6.63
N GLN A 193 3.46 22.56 -6.87
CA GLN A 193 4.77 23.21 -6.89
C GLN A 193 5.48 23.11 -5.54
N THR A 194 4.74 23.26 -4.44
CA THR A 194 5.27 23.13 -3.08
C THR A 194 5.81 21.72 -2.82
N VAL A 195 5.03 20.69 -3.15
CA VAL A 195 5.44 19.28 -2.98
C VAL A 195 6.68 18.97 -3.82
N HIS A 196 6.67 19.30 -5.11
CA HIS A 196 7.82 19.05 -5.98
C HIS A 196 9.07 19.84 -5.55
N GLY A 197 8.89 21.09 -5.13
CA GLY A 197 9.98 21.93 -4.64
C GLY A 197 10.60 21.40 -3.35
N ALA A 198 9.78 20.91 -2.41
CA ALA A 198 10.25 20.31 -1.16
C ALA A 198 11.06 19.03 -1.44
N LEU A 199 10.56 18.17 -2.33
CA LEU A 199 11.29 16.96 -2.74
C LEU A 199 12.62 17.27 -3.44
N ALA A 200 12.67 18.33 -4.27
CA ALA A 200 13.90 18.73 -4.95
C ALA A 200 14.97 19.27 -3.98
N ARG A 201 14.56 19.81 -2.82
CA ARG A 201 15.47 20.29 -1.77
C ARG A 201 15.82 19.23 -0.73
N ALA A 202 15.08 18.12 -0.68
CA ALA A 202 15.31 17.07 0.29
C ALA A 202 16.69 16.44 0.10
N SER A 203 17.43 16.29 1.19
CA SER A 203 18.75 15.65 1.20
C SER A 203 18.66 14.14 1.01
N HIS A 204 17.51 13.54 1.31
CA HIS A 204 17.25 12.11 1.23
C HIS A 204 16.44 11.76 -0.03
N PRO A 205 16.76 10.65 -0.73
CA PRO A 205 16.03 10.26 -1.94
C PRO A 205 14.65 9.71 -1.60
N PHE A 206 13.62 10.51 -1.89
CA PHE A 206 12.22 10.09 -1.80
C PHE A 206 11.64 9.79 -3.19
N GLN A 207 10.62 8.94 -3.22
CA GLN A 207 9.75 8.70 -4.36
C GLN A 207 8.40 9.37 -4.12
N LEU A 208 7.87 9.99 -5.18
CA LEU A 208 6.54 10.57 -5.20
C LEU A 208 5.62 9.72 -6.08
N THR A 209 4.48 9.32 -5.53
CA THR A 209 3.34 8.77 -6.26
C THR A 209 2.20 9.78 -6.18
N VAL A 210 1.48 9.97 -7.29
CA VAL A 210 0.34 10.91 -7.35
C VAL A 210 -0.93 10.09 -7.54
N GLY A 211 -1.80 10.10 -6.54
CA GLY A 211 -3.11 9.45 -6.56
C GLY A 211 -4.26 10.43 -6.83
N ASP A 212 -5.50 9.97 -6.66
CA ASP A 212 -6.69 10.82 -6.74
C ASP A 212 -6.79 11.73 -5.52
N ARG A 213 -6.36 12.99 -5.69
CA ARG A 213 -6.33 14.04 -4.67
C ARG A 213 -5.30 13.88 -3.56
N VAL A 214 -4.24 13.13 -3.82
CA VAL A 214 -3.19 12.88 -2.85
C VAL A 214 -1.82 12.76 -3.52
N TYR A 215 -0.81 13.31 -2.87
CA TYR A 215 0.61 13.10 -3.17
C TYR A 215 1.19 12.22 -2.08
N GLU A 216 1.65 11.03 -2.44
CA GLU A 216 2.24 10.07 -1.51
C GLU A 216 3.75 10.06 -1.66
N ILE A 217 4.45 10.43 -0.59
CA ILE A 217 5.90 10.51 -0.55
C ILE A 217 6.42 9.35 0.30
N ARG A 218 7.36 8.58 -0.27
CA ARG A 218 7.89 7.37 0.36
C ARG A 218 9.41 7.33 0.24
N PRO A 219 10.14 6.73 1.19
CA PRO A 219 11.54 6.38 1.01
C PRO A 219 11.74 5.53 -0.25
N ARG A 220 12.83 5.75 -0.99
CA ARG A 220 13.15 4.91 -2.16
C ARG A 220 13.75 3.59 -1.68
N VAL A 221 12.93 2.54 -1.71
CA VAL A 221 13.31 1.20 -1.23
C VAL A 221 13.05 0.13 -2.29
N TYR A 222 13.84 -0.94 -2.28
CA TYR A 222 13.60 -2.11 -3.12
C TYR A 222 12.64 -3.08 -2.42
N TRP A 223 11.42 -2.60 -2.13
CA TRP A 223 10.39 -3.30 -1.39
C TRP A 223 9.01 -2.90 -1.90
N ASN A 224 8.08 -3.86 -2.00
CA ASN A 224 6.71 -3.60 -2.44
C ASN A 224 5.70 -4.50 -1.69
N LYS A 225 4.40 -4.31 -1.97
CA LYS A 225 3.31 -5.14 -1.39
C LYS A 225 3.56 -6.65 -1.60
N GLY A 226 4.10 -7.05 -2.76
CA GLY A 226 4.46 -8.44 -3.05
C GLY A 226 5.59 -8.96 -2.16
N SER A 227 6.64 -8.16 -1.92
CA SER A 227 7.70 -8.45 -0.95
C SER A 227 7.13 -8.64 0.45
N ALA A 228 6.20 -7.78 0.87
CA ALA A 228 5.53 -7.87 2.16
C ALA A 228 4.70 -9.16 2.29
N VAL A 229 3.93 -9.52 1.27
CA VAL A 229 3.16 -10.78 1.23
C VAL A 229 4.09 -12.00 1.26
N ALA A 230 5.22 -11.94 0.55
CA ALA A 230 6.22 -13.00 0.58
C ALA A 230 6.83 -13.19 1.98
N LEU A 231 7.17 -12.08 2.66
CA LEU A 231 7.63 -12.12 4.05
C LEU A 231 6.56 -12.67 4.99
N VAL A 232 5.29 -12.29 4.82
CA VAL A 232 4.20 -12.87 5.60
C VAL A 232 4.11 -14.37 5.37
N LYS A 233 4.16 -14.85 4.12
CA LYS A 233 4.16 -16.29 3.81
C LYS A 233 5.32 -17.01 4.52
N GLU A 234 6.52 -16.43 4.53
CA GLU A 234 7.68 -16.98 5.24
C GLU A 234 7.43 -17.08 6.75
N LYS A 235 6.83 -16.05 7.36
CA LYS A 235 6.57 -15.99 8.81
C LYS A 235 5.38 -16.85 9.26
N THR A 236 4.34 -17.00 8.43
CA THR A 236 3.13 -17.78 8.77
C THR A 236 3.23 -19.24 8.34
N GLY A 237 4.14 -19.54 7.41
CA GLY A 237 4.62 -20.89 7.17
C GLY A 237 3.92 -21.69 6.07
N LYS A 238 4.41 -22.94 5.99
CA LYS A 238 4.20 -24.06 5.06
C LYS A 238 4.61 -23.77 3.60
N ALA A 239 5.50 -24.64 3.07
CA ALA A 239 6.04 -24.54 1.72
C ALA A 239 4.92 -24.43 0.65
N ASP A 240 3.80 -25.10 0.91
CA ASP A 240 2.67 -25.26 -0.01
C ASP A 240 1.48 -24.32 0.27
N THR A 241 1.69 -23.22 1.00
CA THR A 241 0.63 -22.22 1.23
C THR A 241 0.24 -21.55 -0.07
N LEU A 242 -1.06 -21.66 -0.41
CA LEU A 242 -1.69 -20.96 -1.52
C LEU A 242 -1.96 -19.51 -1.09
N ILE A 243 -1.47 -18.56 -1.89
CA ILE A 243 -1.73 -17.13 -1.67
C ILE A 243 -2.93 -16.72 -2.52
N VAL A 244 -3.92 -16.10 -1.87
CA VAL A 244 -5.04 -15.43 -2.50
C VAL A 244 -4.88 -13.93 -2.22
N TYR A 245 -4.71 -13.12 -3.26
CA TYR A 245 -4.67 -11.67 -3.15
C TYR A 245 -5.94 -11.07 -3.74
N VAL A 246 -6.59 -10.15 -3.01
CA VAL A 246 -7.75 -9.39 -3.48
C VAL A 246 -7.49 -7.92 -3.24
N GLY A 247 -7.59 -7.10 -4.28
CA GLY A 247 -7.38 -5.66 -4.21
C GLY A 247 -7.92 -4.95 -5.45
N ASP A 248 -8.11 -3.64 -5.33
CA ASP A 248 -8.54 -2.72 -6.38
C ASP A 248 -7.38 -1.96 -7.06
N ASP A 249 -6.20 -1.88 -6.40
CA ASP A 249 -4.96 -1.26 -6.89
C ASP A 249 -3.66 -2.00 -6.43
#